data_AF-A0A3Q9RP66-F1
#
_entry.id   AF-A0A3Q9RP66-F1
#
_cell.length_a   1.000
_cell.length_b   1.000
_cell.length_c   1.000
_cell.angle_alpha   90.00
_cell.angle_beta   90.00
_cell.angle_gamma   90.00
#
_symmetry.space_group_name_H-M   'P 1'
#
loop_
_entity.id
_entity.type
_entity.pdbx_description
1 polymer ?
#
loop_
_entity_poly.entity_id
_entity_poly.type
_entity_poly.pdbx_seq_one_letter_code
_entity_poly.pdbx_strand_id
1 'polypeptide(L)' 'MAQHPVGRLGRPEEIAHAIIFLSENDFMTGSTLLIDGGYTAQ' A
#
# COMPACT_ATOMS: atom_id res chain seq x y z
N MET A 1 11.40 16.08 8.35
CA MET A 1 10.46 15.05 8.87
C MET A 1 10.18 14.12 7.72
N ALA A 2 10.51 12.83 7.83
CA ALA A 2 10.15 11.87 6.78
C ALA A 2 8.63 11.68 6.85
N GLN A 3 7.91 12.12 5.82
CA GLN A 3 6.46 12.01 5.75
C GLN A 3 5.99 10.55 5.84
N HIS A 4 6.80 9.60 5.36
CA HIS A 4 6.54 8.17 5.50
C HIS A 4 7.32 7.60 6.70
N PRO A 5 6.66 6.93 7.68
CA PRO A 5 7.35 6.25 8.78
C PRO A 5 8.41 5.24 8.32
N VAL A 6 8.18 4.60 7.16
CA VAL A 6 9.15 3.67 6.55
C VAL A 6 10.47 4.34 6.14
N GLY A 7 10.55 5.68 6.19
CA GLY A 7 11.80 6.43 6.01
C GLY A 7 12.25 6.60 4.56
N ARG A 8 11.41 6.24 3.58
CA ARG A 8 11.69 6.38 2.14
C ARG A 8 10.43 6.55 1.33
N LEU A 9 10.59 6.98 0.07
CA LEU A 9 9.53 6.90 -0.92
C LEU A 9 9.25 5.45 -1.32
N GLY A 10 8.00 5.20 -1.66
CA GLY A 10 7.56 3.94 -2.27
C GLY A 10 8.14 3.77 -3.66
N ARG A 11 8.28 2.51 -4.09
CA ARG A 11 8.69 2.13 -5.45
C ARG A 11 7.49 1.60 -6.23
N PRO A 12 7.45 1.74 -7.57
CA PRO A 12 6.35 1.27 -8.39
C PRO A 12 6.02 -0.22 -8.20
N GLU A 13 7.03 -1.06 -7.96
CA GLU A 13 6.87 -2.51 -7.78
C GLU A 13 6.05 -2.85 -6.52
N GLU A 14 6.08 -1.99 -5.51
CA GLU A 14 5.31 -2.18 -4.26
C GLU A 14 3.82 -1.95 -4.49
N ILE A 15 3.48 -1.03 -5.40
CA ILE A 15 2.09 -0.81 -5.84
C ILE A 15 1.64 -1.97 -6.73
N ALA A 16 2.49 -2.42 -7.67
CA ALA A 16 2.19 -3.55 -8.54
C ALA A 16 1.90 -4.83 -7.74
N HIS A 17 2.70 -5.10 -6.70
CA HIS A 17 2.47 -6.25 -5.83
C HIS A 17 1.14 -6.17 -5.08
N ALA A 18 0.75 -4.99 -4.60
CA ALA A 18 -0.55 -4.79 -3.96
C ALA A 18 -1.73 -5.01 -4.93
N ILE A 19 -1.58 -4.59 -6.19
CA ILE A 19 -2.57 -4.86 -7.24
C ILE A 19 -2.71 -6.36 -7.48
N ILE A 20 -1.59 -7.10 -7.61
CA ILE A 20 -1.61 -8.55 -7.79
C ILE A 20 -2.32 -9.22 -6.60
N PHE A 21 -1.94 -8.87 -5.37
CA PHE A 21 -2.57 -9.38 -4.16
C PHE A 21 -4.09 -9.17 -4.15
N LEU A 22 -4.57 -7.96 -4.51
CA LEU A 22 -6.00 -7.68 -4.61
C LEU A 22 -6.68 -8.47 -5.73
N SER A 23 -6.01 -8.60 -6.89
CA SER A 23 -6.55 -9.31 -8.05
C SER A 23 -6.71 -10.82 -7.82
N GLU A 24 -5.93 -11.38 -6.90
CA GLU A 24 -5.99 -12.80 -6.52
C GLU A 24 -7.01 -13.09 -5.41
N ASN A 25 -7.65 -12.06 -4.84
CA ASN A 25 -8.58 -12.21 -3.72
C ASN A 25 -10.04 -11.98 -4.13
N ASP A 26 -10.75 -13.07 -4.43
CA ASP A 26 -12.15 -13.04 -4.87
C ASP A 26 -13.17 -12.63 -3.79
N PHE A 27 -12.77 -12.60 -2.51
CA PHE A 27 -13.67 -12.31 -1.40
C PHE A 27 -13.45 -10.92 -0.77
N MET A 28 -12.46 -10.17 -1.25
CA MET A 28 -12.17 -8.83 -0.77
C MET A 28 -12.96 -7.80 -1.59
N THR A 29 -13.83 -7.04 -0.92
CA THR A 29 -14.59 -5.95 -1.53
C THR A 29 -14.92 -4.87 -0.49
N GLY A 30 -15.25 -3.66 -0.96
CA GLY A 30 -15.65 -2.53 -0.10
C GLY A 30 -14.57 -2.01 0.84
N SER A 31 -13.32 -2.41 0.63
CA SER A 31 -12.18 -2.10 1.51
C SER A 31 -11.09 -1.35 0.76
N THR A 32 -10.37 -0.47 1.44
CA THR A 32 -9.20 0.23 0.89
C THR A 32 -7.92 -0.38 1.45
N LEU A 33 -7.03 -0.83 0.56
CA LEU A 33 -5.67 -1.21 0.93
C LEU A 33 -4.78 0.04 0.82
N LEU A 34 -4.14 0.44 1.91
CA LEU A 34 -3.21 1.59 1.94
C LEU A 34 -1.76 1.13 1.73
N ILE A 35 -1.08 1.73 0.75
CA ILE A 35 0.32 1.46 0.41
C ILE A 35 1.08 2.79 0.40
N ASP A 36 1.26 3.37 1.58
CA ASP A 36 1.74 4.74 1.74
C ASP A 36 2.93 4.85 2.71
N GLY A 37 3.61 3.73 3.00
CA GLY A 37 4.71 3.68 3.95
C GLY A 37 4.32 4.04 5.39
N GLY A 38 3.01 4.05 5.69
CA GLY A 38 2.40 4.41 6.97
C GLY A 38 2.10 5.89 7.14
N TYR A 39 2.08 6.68 6.06
CA TYR A 39 1.76 8.11 6.08
C TYR A 39 0.41 8.42 6.74
N THR A 40 -0.63 7.65 6.42
CA THR A 40 -2.00 7.86 6.92
C THR A 40 -2.17 7.45 8.39
N ALA A 41 -1.28 6.61 8.92
CA ALA A 41 -1.43 6.01 10.26
C ALA A 41 -0.70 6.79 11.37
N GLN A 42 -0.01 7.88 11.05
CA GLN A 42 0.75 8.69 12.01
C GLN A 42 -0.13 9.57 12.89
#